data_AF-A0A2S0WU04-F1
#
_entry.id   AF-A0A2S0WU04-F1
#
_cell.length_a   1.000
_cell.length_b   1.000
_cell.length_c   1.000
_cell.angle_alpha   90.00
_cell.angle_beta   90.00
_cell.angle_gamma   90.00
#
_symmetry.space_group_name_H-M   'P 1'
#
loop_
_entity.id
_entity.type
_entity.pdbx_description
1 polymer ?
#
loop_
_entity_poly.entity_id
_entity_poly.type
_entity_poly.pdbx_seq_one_letter_code
_entity_poly.pdbx_strand_id
1 'polypeptide(L)'
;MRLHASACTRRNPREIETIPPPPRGHLHPGNARAAPRVPLHDDASIECADEWENRSVTDRPVIGIYGAGKVGTALARLLVASGHRVLISGSPRQTALDLLVRVVAPGAEVTSPDALASTADVIVVAVPFGKAGTVPWPAFDGRIVVDAMNYWPPVDGNIAEVDDDPRTTSEINAARNPRARVVKSLNHLGYHEMEDDSMVAGSPLRRALAVVGDDPDARAVVAEIIDDIGFDPVDGGELGHGLALEPGHPAFGRELSAAELAALLTPAAHLAA
;
A
#
# COMPACT_ATOMS: atom_id res chain seq x y z
N MET A 1 -6.17 -46.46 13.60
CA MET A 1 -4.71 -46.31 13.80
C MET A 1 -4.43 -44.81 13.85
N ARG A 2 -3.77 -44.34 14.91
CA ARG A 2 -3.92 -42.99 15.49
C ARG A 2 -3.18 -41.88 14.72
N LEU A 3 -3.85 -40.73 14.65
CA LEU A 3 -3.32 -39.41 14.28
C LEU A 3 -2.19 -39.00 15.24
N HIS A 4 -1.09 -38.45 14.72
CA HIS A 4 -0.07 -37.75 15.50
C HIS A 4 -0.18 -36.24 15.23
N ALA A 5 -0.65 -35.53 16.25
CA ALA A 5 -0.52 -34.09 16.38
C ALA A 5 0.89 -33.77 16.89
N SER A 6 1.59 -32.84 16.24
CA SER A 6 2.88 -32.32 16.71
C SER A 6 2.61 -31.12 17.62
N ALA A 7 2.97 -31.25 18.89
CA ALA A 7 2.75 -30.24 19.92
C ALA A 7 3.87 -29.20 19.93
N CYS A 8 3.48 -27.93 19.85
CA CYS A 8 4.32 -26.75 20.03
C CYS A 8 4.66 -26.60 21.53
N THR A 9 5.94 -26.69 21.88
CA THR A 9 6.46 -26.53 23.25
C THR A 9 6.51 -25.06 23.66
N ARG A 10 5.70 -24.68 24.68
CA ARG A 10 5.78 -23.38 25.37
C ARG A 10 7.07 -23.29 26.18
N ARG A 11 7.81 -22.18 26.04
CA ARG A 11 8.91 -21.80 26.95
C ARG A 11 8.34 -21.11 28.20
N ASN A 12 8.96 -21.41 29.33
CA ASN A 12 8.65 -20.95 30.68
C ASN A 12 9.42 -19.65 30.98
N PRO A 13 8.81 -18.56 31.49
CA PRO A 13 9.54 -17.38 31.93
C PRO A 13 9.80 -17.46 33.45
N ARG A 14 11.05 -17.72 33.84
CA ARG A 14 11.57 -17.40 35.18
C ARG A 14 12.99 -16.87 35.03
N GLU A 15 13.15 -15.58 35.29
CA GLU A 15 14.10 -14.99 36.26
C GLU A 15 14.22 -13.49 35.97
N ILE A 16 13.61 -12.69 36.84
CA ILE A 16 13.78 -11.24 36.90
C ILE A 16 14.99 -10.98 37.79
N GLU A 17 16.04 -10.43 37.19
CA GLU A 17 17.28 -10.07 37.86
C GLU A 17 17.04 -8.89 38.82
N THR A 18 17.43 -9.07 40.08
CA THR A 18 17.24 -8.11 41.19
C THR A 18 18.24 -6.96 41.12
N ILE A 19 17.75 -5.73 41.03
CA ILE A 19 18.55 -4.49 41.15
C ILE A 19 18.68 -4.12 42.65
N PRO A 20 19.88 -3.82 43.19
CA PRO A 20 20.05 -3.42 44.59
C PRO A 20 19.66 -1.95 44.83
N PRO A 21 19.14 -1.58 46.03
CA PRO A 21 18.67 -0.23 46.31
C PRO A 21 19.82 0.74 46.69
N PRO A 22 19.66 2.05 46.45
CA PRO A 22 20.64 3.07 46.84
C PRO A 22 20.59 3.42 48.35
N PRO A 23 21.65 4.05 48.90
CA PRO A 23 21.81 4.22 50.34
C PRO A 23 20.91 5.31 50.94
N ARG A 24 20.55 5.10 52.21
CA ARG A 24 19.63 5.93 53.01
C ARG A 24 20.27 7.26 53.44
N GLY A 25 19.64 8.37 53.06
CA GLY A 25 19.87 9.72 53.60
C GLY A 25 18.75 10.15 54.55
N HIS A 26 19.11 10.92 55.57
CA HIS A 26 18.33 11.24 56.77
C HIS A 26 17.03 12.06 56.55
N LEU A 27 16.01 11.74 57.36
CA LEU A 27 14.69 12.38 57.45
C LEU A 27 14.72 13.66 58.31
N HIS A 28 14.06 14.72 57.83
CA HIS A 28 13.44 15.78 58.64
C HIS A 28 11.90 15.69 58.50
N PRO A 29 11.11 15.99 59.56
CA PRO A 29 9.68 15.73 59.58
C PRO A 29 8.86 16.96 59.12
N GLY A 30 7.86 16.76 58.27
CA GLY A 30 6.89 17.81 57.95
C GLY A 30 5.79 17.41 56.98
N ASN A 31 4.57 17.30 57.51
CA ASN A 31 3.26 17.28 56.84
C ASN A 31 2.90 16.10 55.92
N ALA A 32 2.25 15.10 56.51
CA ALA A 32 1.42 14.13 55.80
C ALA A 32 0.12 14.77 55.28
N ARG A 33 -0.09 14.80 53.97
CA ARG A 33 -1.41 14.81 53.35
C ARG A 33 -1.60 13.47 52.63
N ALA A 34 -2.67 12.77 52.98
CA ALA A 34 -3.04 11.49 52.38
C ALA A 34 -3.43 11.68 50.91
N ALA A 35 -2.79 10.92 50.01
CA ALA A 35 -3.23 10.76 48.62
C ALA A 35 -4.33 9.68 48.54
N PRO A 36 -5.32 9.81 47.65
CA PRO A 36 -6.40 8.85 47.52
C PRO A 36 -5.89 7.53 46.91
N ARG A 37 -6.38 6.40 47.45
CA ARG A 37 -6.16 5.06 46.90
C ARG A 37 -6.90 4.94 45.58
N VAL A 38 -6.17 4.73 44.48
CA VAL A 38 -6.72 4.28 43.20
C VAL A 38 -6.93 2.76 43.29
N PRO A 39 -8.10 2.22 42.94
CA PRO A 39 -8.29 0.76 42.87
C PRO A 39 -7.46 0.19 41.73
N LEU A 40 -6.75 -0.91 42.00
CA LEU A 40 -6.21 -1.80 40.96
C LEU A 40 -7.41 -2.44 40.26
N HIS A 41 -7.64 -2.05 39.00
CA HIS A 41 -8.58 -2.74 38.13
C HIS A 41 -7.87 -3.87 37.39
N ASP A 42 -8.62 -4.97 37.28
CA ASP A 42 -8.25 -6.29 36.81
C ASP A 42 -7.61 -6.34 35.42
N ASP A 43 -6.83 -7.40 35.23
CA ASP A 43 -6.26 -7.88 33.98
C ASP A 43 -7.29 -7.94 32.84
N ALA A 44 -7.33 -6.90 32.01
CA ALA A 44 -7.84 -6.99 30.66
C ALA A 44 -6.65 -7.27 29.75
N SER A 45 -6.43 -8.56 29.47
CA SER A 45 -5.61 -9.04 28.37
C SER A 45 -5.98 -8.29 27.09
N ILE A 46 -5.00 -7.58 26.55
CA ILE A 46 -5.05 -6.97 25.22
C ILE A 46 -5.15 -8.11 24.20
N GLU A 47 -6.34 -8.37 23.67
CA GLU A 47 -6.56 -9.18 22.47
C GLU A 47 -6.18 -8.34 21.24
N CYS A 48 -4.87 -8.20 20.99
CA CYS A 48 -4.34 -7.67 19.73
C CYS A 48 -3.63 -8.79 18.99
N ALA A 49 -4.37 -9.67 18.30
CA ALA A 49 -3.82 -10.56 17.27
C ALA A 49 -4.83 -11.34 16.42
N ASP A 50 -6.14 -11.37 16.71
CA ASP A 50 -7.00 -12.42 16.08
C ASP A 50 -7.87 -11.94 14.89
N GLU A 51 -8.02 -10.63 14.65
CA GLU A 51 -8.95 -10.14 13.61
C GLU A 51 -8.37 -10.20 12.17
N TRP A 52 -7.05 -10.14 12.00
CA TRP A 52 -6.41 -10.18 10.67
C TRP A 52 -6.35 -11.60 10.07
N GLU A 53 -6.35 -12.62 10.93
CA GLU A 53 -6.10 -14.02 10.53
C GLU A 53 -7.37 -14.76 10.08
N ASN A 54 -8.55 -14.12 10.17
CA ASN A 54 -9.84 -14.77 9.93
C ASN A 54 -10.66 -14.23 8.73
N ARG A 55 -10.11 -13.32 7.91
CA ARG A 55 -10.74 -13.00 6.61
C ARG A 55 -10.47 -14.14 5.65
N SER A 56 -11.53 -14.77 5.16
CA SER A 56 -11.42 -15.77 4.11
C SER A 56 -10.77 -15.13 2.87
N VAL A 57 -9.94 -15.88 2.13
CA VAL A 57 -9.39 -15.43 0.82
C VAL A 57 -10.50 -14.97 -0.13
N THR A 58 -11.74 -15.42 0.09
CA THR A 58 -12.93 -15.03 -0.67
C THR A 58 -13.55 -13.68 -0.30
N ASP A 59 -13.14 -13.03 0.80
CA ASP A 59 -13.62 -11.69 1.21
C ASP A 59 -12.65 -10.56 0.83
N ARG A 60 -11.52 -10.87 0.18
CA ARG A 60 -10.56 -9.89 -0.32
C ARG A 60 -10.84 -9.57 -1.79
N PRO A 61 -10.73 -8.30 -2.22
CA PRO A 61 -10.90 -7.95 -3.62
C PRO A 61 -9.88 -8.68 -4.50
N VAL A 62 -10.33 -9.14 -5.67
CA VAL A 62 -9.47 -9.69 -6.71
C VAL A 62 -8.73 -8.53 -7.38
N ILE A 63 -7.40 -8.60 -7.40
CA ILE A 63 -6.55 -7.53 -7.91
C ILE A 63 -5.99 -7.92 -9.27
N GLY A 64 -6.31 -7.13 -10.30
CA GLY A 64 -5.71 -7.25 -11.62
C GLY A 64 -4.51 -6.30 -11.76
N ILE A 65 -3.39 -6.77 -12.29
CA ILE A 65 -2.23 -5.94 -12.63
C ILE A 65 -2.04 -5.96 -14.15
N TYR A 66 -2.23 -4.80 -14.78
CA TYR A 66 -1.91 -4.58 -16.18
C TYR A 66 -0.48 -4.02 -16.28
N GLY A 67 0.48 -4.90 -16.54
CA GLY A 67 1.91 -4.58 -16.63
C GLY A 67 2.77 -5.54 -15.79
N ALA A 68 3.45 -6.47 -16.44
CA ALA A 68 4.30 -7.47 -15.78
C ALA A 68 5.78 -7.05 -15.67
N GLY A 69 6.02 -5.75 -15.48
CA GLY A 69 7.37 -5.20 -15.29
C GLY A 69 7.87 -5.33 -13.85
N LYS A 70 8.92 -4.59 -13.52
CA LYS A 70 9.52 -4.56 -12.18
C LYS A 70 8.49 -4.20 -11.09
N VAL A 71 7.79 -3.08 -11.27
CA VAL A 71 6.74 -2.62 -10.35
C VAL A 71 5.60 -3.64 -10.24
N GLY A 72 5.02 -4.04 -11.37
CA GLY A 72 3.88 -4.96 -11.35
C GLY A 72 4.17 -6.33 -10.75
N THR A 73 5.39 -6.87 -10.94
CA THR A 73 5.78 -8.14 -10.32
C THR A 73 6.09 -8.00 -8.82
N ALA A 74 6.68 -6.88 -8.38
CA ALA A 74 6.85 -6.58 -6.96
C ALA A 74 5.49 -6.46 -6.25
N LEU A 75 4.56 -5.68 -6.81
CA LEU A 75 3.20 -5.57 -6.31
C LEU A 75 2.48 -6.93 -6.29
N ALA A 76 2.65 -7.75 -7.32
CA ALA A 76 2.05 -9.08 -7.34
C ALA A 76 2.52 -9.94 -6.16
N ARG A 77 3.82 -9.91 -5.83
CA ARG A 77 4.36 -10.65 -4.69
C ARG A 77 3.77 -10.15 -3.36
N LEU A 78 3.73 -8.84 -3.16
CA LEU A 78 3.15 -8.24 -1.95
C LEU A 78 1.67 -8.58 -1.79
N LEU A 79 0.89 -8.44 -2.85
CA LEU A 79 -0.55 -8.71 -2.83
C LEU A 79 -0.85 -10.19 -2.59
N VAL A 80 -0.10 -11.10 -3.21
CA VAL A 80 -0.21 -12.55 -2.95
C VAL A 80 0.17 -12.86 -1.50
N ALA A 81 1.28 -12.30 -0.99
CA ALA A 81 1.70 -12.50 0.39
C ALA A 81 0.67 -11.96 1.41
N SER A 82 -0.08 -10.93 1.02
CA SER A 82 -1.18 -10.34 1.80
C SER A 82 -2.52 -11.08 1.63
N GLY A 83 -2.53 -12.20 0.89
CA GLY A 83 -3.71 -13.07 0.75
C GLY A 83 -4.70 -12.67 -0.33
N HIS A 84 -4.37 -11.72 -1.21
CA HIS A 84 -5.21 -11.39 -2.37
C HIS A 84 -5.06 -12.43 -3.48
N ARG A 85 -6.16 -12.65 -4.21
CA ARG A 85 -6.09 -13.30 -5.52
C ARG A 85 -5.60 -12.28 -6.55
N VAL A 86 -4.48 -12.58 -7.21
CA VAL A 86 -3.81 -11.65 -8.13
C VAL A 86 -3.85 -12.19 -9.56
N LEU A 87 -4.34 -11.36 -10.49
CA LEU A 87 -4.32 -11.62 -11.93
C LEU A 87 -3.29 -10.71 -12.59
N ILE A 88 -2.50 -11.21 -13.54
CA ILE A 88 -1.52 -10.41 -14.29
C ILE A 88 -1.80 -10.52 -15.79
N SER A 89 -1.83 -9.38 -16.47
CA SER A 89 -1.85 -9.29 -17.92
C SER A 89 -0.79 -8.29 -18.40
N GLY A 90 -0.30 -8.48 -19.63
CA GLY A 90 0.63 -7.54 -20.25
C GLY A 90 1.53 -8.19 -21.29
N SER A 91 2.68 -7.58 -21.51
CA SER A 91 3.77 -8.06 -22.37
C SER A 91 4.85 -8.75 -21.52
N PRO A 92 5.58 -9.76 -22.02
CA PRO A 92 5.55 -10.36 -23.37
C PRO A 92 4.35 -11.28 -23.63
N ARG A 93 4.31 -11.95 -24.79
CA ARG A 93 3.26 -12.93 -25.16
C ARG A 93 2.98 -13.89 -24.01
N GLN A 94 1.70 -14.25 -23.85
CA GLN A 94 1.16 -14.95 -22.68
C GLN A 94 1.97 -16.18 -22.23
N THR A 95 2.49 -17.01 -23.15
CA THR A 95 3.30 -18.18 -22.80
C THR A 95 4.64 -17.83 -22.15
N ALA A 96 5.31 -16.79 -22.63
CA ALA A 96 6.55 -16.30 -22.02
C ALA A 96 6.27 -15.58 -20.69
N LEU A 97 5.13 -14.89 -20.63
CA LEU A 97 4.67 -14.22 -19.41
C LEU A 97 4.32 -15.23 -18.30
N ASP A 98 3.64 -16.34 -18.63
CA ASP A 98 3.33 -17.41 -17.68
C ASP A 98 4.60 -18.00 -17.06
N LEU A 99 5.62 -18.30 -17.87
CA LEU A 99 6.91 -18.77 -17.37
C LEU A 99 7.60 -17.75 -16.46
N LEU A 100 7.57 -16.47 -16.83
CA LEU A 100 8.15 -15.39 -16.03
C LEU A 100 7.43 -15.28 -14.69
N VAL A 101 6.10 -15.15 -14.69
CA VAL A 101 5.28 -14.94 -13.49
C VAL A 101 5.37 -16.11 -12.52
N ARG A 102 5.37 -17.36 -13.01
CA ARG A 102 5.58 -18.54 -12.16
C ARG A 102 6.87 -18.49 -11.35
N VAL A 103 7.91 -17.85 -11.88
CA VAL A 103 9.21 -17.73 -11.22
C VAL A 103 9.28 -16.47 -10.35
N VAL A 104 8.84 -15.32 -10.87
CA VAL A 104 9.06 -14.02 -10.21
C VAL A 104 7.90 -13.56 -9.34
N ALA A 105 6.71 -14.12 -9.47
CA ALA A 105 5.54 -13.78 -8.66
C ALA A 105 4.68 -15.05 -8.43
N PRO A 106 5.24 -16.07 -7.75
CA PRO A 106 4.52 -17.32 -7.48
C PRO A 106 3.21 -17.04 -6.75
N GLY A 107 2.12 -17.63 -7.24
CA GLY A 107 0.76 -17.42 -6.71
C GLY A 107 -0.10 -16.44 -7.53
N ALA A 108 0.51 -15.61 -8.39
CA ALA A 108 -0.24 -14.79 -9.33
C ALA A 108 -0.66 -15.59 -10.59
N GLU A 109 -1.84 -15.30 -11.12
CA GLU A 109 -2.42 -15.96 -12.29
C GLU A 109 -2.23 -15.11 -13.55
N VAL A 110 -1.57 -15.64 -14.58
CA VAL A 110 -1.49 -14.95 -15.88
C VAL A 110 -2.80 -15.09 -16.65
N THR A 111 -3.34 -13.97 -17.11
CA THR A 111 -4.63 -13.91 -17.79
C THR A 111 -4.58 -13.04 -19.06
N SER A 112 -5.67 -13.01 -19.83
CA SER A 112 -5.81 -12.07 -20.95
C SER A 112 -6.26 -10.69 -20.43
N PRO A 113 -6.05 -9.60 -21.18
CA PRO A 113 -6.58 -8.29 -20.80
C PRO A 113 -8.09 -8.29 -20.53
N ASP A 114 -8.87 -9.00 -21.34
CA ASP A 114 -10.33 -9.08 -21.20
C ASP A 114 -10.76 -9.84 -19.95
N ALA A 115 -10.08 -10.95 -19.65
CA ALA A 115 -10.36 -11.74 -18.46
C ALA A 115 -9.91 -11.02 -17.18
N LEU A 116 -8.82 -10.25 -17.24
CA LEU A 116 -8.44 -9.34 -16.16
C LEU A 116 -9.55 -8.31 -15.90
N ALA A 117 -10.00 -7.62 -16.94
CA ALA A 117 -11.01 -6.57 -16.85
C ALA A 117 -12.38 -7.06 -16.34
N SER A 118 -12.75 -8.30 -16.69
CA SER A 118 -14.03 -8.88 -16.28
C SER A 118 -14.00 -9.47 -14.87
N THR A 119 -12.84 -9.91 -14.38
CA THR A 119 -12.72 -10.65 -13.10
C THR A 119 -12.22 -9.78 -11.96
N ALA A 120 -11.36 -8.79 -12.22
CA ALA A 120 -10.77 -7.97 -11.17
C ALA A 120 -11.78 -6.95 -10.60
N ASP A 121 -11.75 -6.79 -9.28
CA ASP A 121 -12.47 -5.73 -8.57
C ASP A 121 -11.70 -4.41 -8.63
N VAL A 122 -10.38 -4.50 -8.50
CA VAL A 122 -9.43 -3.37 -8.60
C VAL A 122 -8.35 -3.70 -9.63
N ILE A 123 -8.03 -2.74 -10.50
CA ILE A 123 -7.03 -2.90 -11.56
C ILE A 123 -5.88 -1.92 -11.35
N VAL A 124 -4.67 -2.42 -11.13
CA VAL A 124 -3.44 -1.62 -11.09
C VAL A 124 -2.86 -1.53 -12.50
N VAL A 125 -2.61 -0.32 -12.98
CA VAL A 125 -1.93 -0.07 -14.26
C VAL A 125 -0.47 0.31 -13.97
N ALA A 126 0.45 -0.58 -14.35
CA ALA A 126 1.87 -0.50 -14.02
C ALA A 126 2.75 -0.65 -15.28
N VAL A 127 2.53 0.23 -16.27
CA VAL A 127 3.33 0.32 -17.50
C VAL A 127 4.03 1.69 -17.57
N PRO A 128 5.10 1.85 -18.37
CA PRO A 128 5.63 3.19 -18.68
C PRO A 128 4.52 4.09 -19.25
N PHE A 129 4.51 5.37 -18.90
CA PHE A 129 3.42 6.26 -19.28
C PHE A 129 3.27 6.41 -20.80
N GLY A 130 4.37 6.42 -21.55
CA GLY A 130 4.35 6.42 -23.02
C GLY A 130 3.65 5.20 -23.64
N LYS A 131 3.40 4.15 -22.84
CA LYS A 131 2.61 2.97 -23.21
C LYS A 131 1.18 3.00 -22.68
N ALA A 132 0.71 4.10 -22.10
CA ALA A 132 -0.69 4.24 -21.64
C ALA A 132 -1.71 3.95 -22.76
N GLY A 133 -1.33 4.16 -24.04
CA GLY A 133 -2.15 3.81 -25.20
C GLY A 133 -2.33 2.30 -25.44
N THR A 134 -1.52 1.43 -24.83
CA THR A 134 -1.71 -0.03 -24.94
C THR A 134 -2.71 -0.57 -23.92
N VAL A 135 -3.01 0.19 -22.88
CA VAL A 135 -3.97 -0.19 -21.85
C VAL A 135 -5.38 -0.21 -22.46
N PRO A 136 -6.17 -1.28 -22.25
CA PRO A 136 -7.52 -1.39 -22.79
C PRO A 136 -8.51 -0.56 -21.96
N TRP A 137 -8.32 0.75 -21.89
CA TRP A 137 -9.12 1.66 -21.07
C TRP A 137 -10.65 1.44 -21.15
N PRO A 138 -11.26 1.21 -22.33
CA PRO A 138 -12.70 0.94 -22.42
C PRO A 138 -13.16 -0.33 -21.71
N ALA A 139 -12.27 -1.31 -21.49
CA ALA A 139 -12.63 -2.53 -20.76
C ALA A 139 -12.73 -2.31 -19.24
N PHE A 140 -12.22 -1.19 -18.72
CA PHE A 140 -12.16 -0.89 -17.28
C PHE A 140 -13.34 -0.04 -16.78
N ASP A 141 -14.44 0.01 -17.52
CA ASP A 141 -15.63 0.77 -17.14
C ASP A 141 -16.15 0.37 -15.76
N GLY A 142 -16.41 1.38 -14.92
CA GLY A 142 -16.93 1.20 -13.56
C GLY A 142 -15.94 0.56 -12.58
N ARG A 143 -14.75 0.16 -13.04
CA ARG A 143 -13.70 -0.44 -12.19
C ARG A 143 -12.94 0.64 -11.43
N ILE A 144 -12.44 0.26 -10.27
CA ILE A 144 -11.40 1.03 -9.58
C ILE A 144 -10.10 0.78 -10.33
N VAL A 145 -9.47 1.85 -10.81
CA VAL A 145 -8.21 1.77 -11.56
C VAL A 145 -7.13 2.53 -10.79
N VAL A 146 -6.15 1.80 -10.26
CA VAL A 146 -4.99 2.37 -9.59
C VAL A 146 -3.93 2.72 -10.65
N ASP A 147 -3.71 4.01 -10.87
CA ASP A 147 -2.67 4.51 -11.77
C ASP A 147 -1.31 4.57 -11.05
N ALA A 148 -0.50 3.54 -11.25
CA ALA A 148 0.87 3.44 -10.72
C ALA A 148 1.93 3.94 -11.72
N MET A 149 1.53 4.60 -12.80
CA MET A 149 2.45 5.05 -13.85
C MET A 149 3.17 6.35 -13.47
N ASN A 150 4.27 6.65 -14.14
CA ASN A 150 4.93 7.95 -14.08
C ASN A 150 5.30 8.37 -15.48
N TYR A 151 5.01 9.61 -15.88
CA TYR A 151 5.60 10.19 -17.06
C TYR A 151 7.04 10.58 -16.75
N TRP A 152 7.98 9.98 -17.48
CA TRP A 152 9.39 10.21 -17.26
C TRP A 152 10.11 10.28 -18.61
N PRO A 153 10.44 11.49 -19.11
CA PRO A 153 11.03 11.67 -20.45
C PRO A 153 12.25 10.80 -20.80
N PRO A 154 13.18 10.48 -19.87
CA PRO A 154 14.26 9.52 -20.13
C PRO A 154 13.80 8.10 -20.49
N VAL A 155 12.59 7.70 -20.08
CA VAL A 155 12.00 6.39 -20.37
C VAL A 155 10.99 6.47 -21.51
N ASP A 156 10.15 7.51 -21.49
CA ASP A 156 9.01 7.65 -22.39
C ASP A 156 9.34 8.43 -23.68
N GLY A 157 10.47 9.14 -23.68
CA GLY A 157 10.70 10.26 -24.60
C GLY A 157 9.89 11.49 -24.20
N ASN A 158 10.17 12.63 -24.83
CA ASN A 158 9.30 13.80 -24.71
C ASN A 158 8.00 13.57 -25.47
N ILE A 159 6.87 13.74 -24.79
CA ILE A 159 5.53 13.64 -25.35
C ILE A 159 4.90 15.01 -25.23
N ALA A 160 4.88 15.78 -26.33
CA ALA A 160 4.43 17.16 -26.33
C ALA A 160 3.00 17.32 -25.78
N GLU A 161 2.12 16.38 -26.09
CA GLU A 161 0.74 16.38 -25.59
C GLU A 161 0.61 16.19 -24.08
N VAL A 162 1.67 15.73 -23.41
CA VAL A 162 1.76 15.64 -21.94
C VAL A 162 2.52 16.84 -21.39
N ASP A 163 3.63 17.21 -22.02
CA ASP A 163 4.46 18.37 -21.63
C ASP A 163 3.66 19.69 -21.66
N ASP A 164 2.72 19.84 -22.60
CA ASP A 164 1.90 21.04 -22.80
C ASP A 164 0.53 20.99 -22.09
N ASP A 165 0.18 19.88 -21.43
CA ASP A 165 -1.12 19.72 -20.75
C ASP A 165 -1.04 20.24 -19.30
N PRO A 166 -1.95 21.13 -18.87
CA PRO A 166 -1.92 21.69 -17.52
C PRO A 166 -2.41 20.70 -16.44
N ARG A 167 -2.95 19.55 -16.83
CA ARG A 167 -3.47 18.52 -15.92
C ARG A 167 -2.35 17.58 -15.45
N THR A 168 -2.57 16.92 -14.33
CA THR A 168 -1.72 15.81 -13.88
C THR A 168 -1.74 14.65 -14.86
N THR A 169 -0.70 13.82 -14.85
CA THR A 169 -0.61 12.62 -15.70
C THR A 169 -1.77 11.65 -15.46
N SER A 170 -2.27 11.56 -14.23
CA SER A 170 -3.42 10.73 -13.89
C SER A 170 -4.75 11.32 -14.36
N GLU A 171 -4.93 12.64 -14.37
CA GLU A 171 -6.09 13.28 -15.00
C GLU A 171 -6.09 13.09 -16.53
N ILE A 172 -4.91 13.11 -17.17
CA ILE A 172 -4.76 12.76 -18.59
C ILE A 172 -5.21 11.31 -18.84
N ASN A 173 -4.83 10.38 -17.97
CA ASN A 173 -5.27 8.99 -18.06
C ASN A 173 -6.76 8.81 -17.79
N ALA A 174 -7.32 9.50 -16.78
CA ALA A 174 -8.75 9.48 -16.49
C ALA A 174 -9.59 9.96 -17.67
N ALA A 175 -9.10 10.93 -18.45
CA ALA A 175 -9.76 11.37 -19.68
C ALA A 175 -9.83 10.28 -20.78
N ARG A 176 -9.00 9.24 -20.72
CA ARG A 176 -9.07 8.09 -21.65
C ARG A 176 -10.25 7.16 -21.37
N ASN A 177 -10.71 7.09 -20.13
CA ASN A 177 -11.99 6.47 -19.76
C ASN A 177 -12.64 7.19 -18.56
N PRO A 178 -13.55 8.14 -18.80
CA PRO A 178 -14.27 8.87 -17.75
C PRO A 178 -15.19 8.00 -16.89
N ARG A 179 -15.44 6.73 -17.27
CA ARG A 179 -16.24 5.79 -16.49
C ARG A 179 -15.41 4.94 -15.53
N ALA A 180 -14.07 5.01 -15.62
CA ALA A 180 -13.20 4.37 -14.65
C ALA A 180 -13.09 5.24 -13.40
N ARG A 181 -13.02 4.61 -12.23
CA ARG A 181 -12.84 5.29 -10.93
C ARG A 181 -11.33 5.33 -10.65
N VAL A 182 -10.66 6.32 -11.26
CA VAL A 182 -9.19 6.40 -11.24
C VAL A 182 -8.68 6.89 -9.89
N VAL A 183 -7.67 6.20 -9.36
CA VAL A 183 -6.96 6.54 -8.13
C VAL A 183 -5.45 6.54 -8.42
N LYS A 184 -4.78 7.65 -8.19
CA LYS A 184 -3.32 7.77 -8.22
C LYS A 184 -2.73 7.26 -6.91
N SER A 185 -1.88 6.24 -7.01
CA SER A 185 -1.14 5.66 -5.88
C SER A 185 0.00 4.77 -6.38
N LEU A 186 0.82 4.24 -5.46
CA LEU A 186 1.91 3.28 -5.71
C LEU A 186 3.03 3.76 -6.66
N ASN A 187 2.95 4.99 -7.17
CA ASN A 187 3.85 5.52 -8.20
C ASN A 187 5.10 6.21 -7.62
N HIS A 188 5.03 6.70 -6.38
CA HIS A 188 6.05 7.53 -5.74
C HIS A 188 7.02 6.74 -4.86
N LEU A 189 6.93 5.41 -4.89
CA LEU A 189 7.81 4.45 -4.23
C LEU A 189 8.52 3.60 -5.29
N GLY A 190 9.82 3.36 -5.13
CA GLY A 190 10.58 2.46 -5.99
C GLY A 190 10.21 1.00 -5.76
N TYR A 191 10.26 0.19 -6.82
CA TYR A 191 9.89 -1.23 -6.74
C TYR A 191 10.76 -2.06 -5.79
N HIS A 192 12.01 -1.64 -5.52
CA HIS A 192 12.87 -2.29 -4.53
C HIS A 192 12.37 -2.02 -3.11
N GLU A 193 12.04 -0.76 -2.84
CA GLU A 193 11.53 -0.31 -1.54
C GLU A 193 10.15 -0.92 -1.23
N MET A 194 9.31 -1.15 -2.24
CA MET A 194 8.03 -1.86 -2.08
C MET A 194 8.20 -3.19 -1.35
N GLU A 195 9.26 -3.94 -1.66
CA GLU A 195 9.49 -5.26 -1.08
C GLU A 195 10.17 -5.19 0.29
N ASP A 196 11.13 -4.29 0.42
CA ASP A 196 12.00 -4.20 1.59
C ASP A 196 11.33 -3.47 2.77
N ASP A 197 10.38 -2.57 2.49
CA ASP A 197 9.84 -1.64 3.50
C ASP A 197 8.43 -2.00 3.98
N SER A 198 7.87 -3.12 3.53
CA SER A 198 6.57 -3.60 4.03
C SER A 198 6.67 -3.90 5.52
N MET A 199 5.81 -3.23 6.31
CA MET A 199 5.82 -3.30 7.76
C MET A 199 4.41 -3.56 8.30
N VAL A 200 4.34 -4.28 9.43
CA VAL A 200 3.09 -4.49 10.15
C VAL A 200 2.49 -3.17 10.62
N ALA A 201 1.15 -3.10 10.65
CA ALA A 201 0.43 -1.93 11.11
C ALA A 201 0.89 -1.47 12.51
N GLY A 202 1.00 -0.15 12.69
CA GLY A 202 1.45 0.48 13.93
C GLY A 202 2.97 0.51 14.14
N SER A 203 3.77 -0.05 13.23
CA SER A 203 5.22 0.14 13.26
C SER A 203 5.57 1.63 13.07
N PRO A 204 6.43 2.24 13.91
CA PRO A 204 6.83 3.64 13.75
C PRO A 204 7.71 3.87 12.51
N LEU A 205 8.19 2.79 11.89
CA LEU A 205 8.97 2.82 10.65
C LEU A 205 8.11 2.53 9.41
N ARG A 206 6.80 2.36 9.57
CA ARG A 206 5.90 2.10 8.45
C ARG A 206 5.81 3.35 7.58
N ARG A 207 6.20 3.19 6.31
CA ARG A 207 6.13 4.28 5.33
C ARG A 207 4.68 4.49 4.90
N ALA A 208 4.37 5.72 4.53
CA ALA A 208 3.08 6.08 4.02
C ALA A 208 3.02 6.12 2.50
N LEU A 209 1.86 5.76 1.95
CA LEU A 209 1.54 5.89 0.53
C LEU A 209 0.23 6.65 0.35
N ALA A 210 0.24 7.59 -0.59
CA ALA A 210 -0.90 8.44 -0.87
C ALA A 210 -1.98 7.71 -1.68
N VAL A 211 -3.23 8.10 -1.44
CA VAL A 211 -4.40 7.66 -2.20
C VAL A 211 -5.13 8.91 -2.67
N VAL A 212 -5.14 9.14 -3.99
CA VAL A 212 -5.65 10.40 -4.56
C VAL A 212 -6.57 10.10 -5.74
N GLY A 213 -7.78 10.62 -5.76
CA GLY A 213 -8.78 10.32 -6.79
C GLY A 213 -10.14 10.89 -6.45
N ASP A 214 -10.99 11.18 -7.44
CA ASP A 214 -12.23 11.94 -7.22
C ASP A 214 -13.34 11.14 -6.52
N ASP A 215 -13.23 9.81 -6.51
CA ASP A 215 -14.20 8.91 -5.91
C ASP A 215 -13.75 8.45 -4.51
N PRO A 216 -14.39 8.92 -3.42
CA PRO A 216 -13.96 8.61 -2.06
C PRO A 216 -14.11 7.13 -1.70
N ASP A 217 -15.11 6.43 -2.25
CA ASP A 217 -15.30 5.00 -2.01
C ASP A 217 -14.19 4.19 -2.70
N ALA A 218 -13.74 4.62 -3.89
CA ALA A 218 -12.61 4.01 -4.57
C ALA A 218 -11.30 4.23 -3.78
N ARG A 219 -11.10 5.45 -3.24
CA ARG A 219 -9.96 5.74 -2.37
C ARG A 219 -9.97 4.88 -1.10
N ALA A 220 -11.13 4.67 -0.47
CA ALA A 220 -11.22 3.81 0.72
C ALA A 220 -10.78 2.36 0.43
N VAL A 221 -11.24 1.77 -0.67
CA VAL A 221 -10.82 0.42 -1.07
C VAL A 221 -9.31 0.36 -1.35
N VAL A 222 -8.75 1.37 -2.02
CA VAL A 222 -7.30 1.41 -2.29
C VAL A 222 -6.49 1.62 -1.01
N ALA A 223 -7.02 2.40 -0.06
CA ALA A 223 -6.39 2.58 1.25
C ALA A 223 -6.30 1.26 2.02
N GLU A 224 -7.36 0.45 2.02
CA GLU A 224 -7.35 -0.90 2.62
C GLU A 224 -6.29 -1.78 1.96
N ILE A 225 -6.17 -1.75 0.62
CA ILE A 225 -5.15 -2.53 -0.10
C ILE A 225 -3.74 -2.09 0.28
N ILE A 226 -3.49 -0.78 0.43
CA ILE A 226 -2.20 -0.22 0.86
C ILE A 226 -1.86 -0.68 2.29
N ASP A 227 -2.84 -0.66 3.18
CA ASP A 227 -2.68 -1.18 4.53
C ASP A 227 -2.34 -2.68 4.52
N ASP A 228 -3.08 -3.46 3.73
CA ASP A 228 -2.87 -4.90 3.57
C ASP A 228 -1.43 -5.23 3.11
N ILE A 229 -0.85 -4.45 2.20
CA ILE A 229 0.53 -4.65 1.71
C ILE A 229 1.63 -4.03 2.61
N GLY A 230 1.25 -3.51 3.78
CA GLY A 230 2.19 -3.10 4.83
C GLY A 230 2.65 -1.64 4.79
N PHE A 231 1.82 -0.74 4.25
CA PHE A 231 2.09 0.71 4.24
C PHE A 231 0.94 1.50 4.86
N ASP A 232 1.21 2.70 5.38
CA ASP A 232 0.16 3.57 5.93
C ASP A 232 -0.54 4.34 4.80
N PRO A 233 -1.85 4.14 4.55
CA PRO A 233 -2.56 4.90 3.55
C PRO A 233 -2.81 6.34 4.01
N VAL A 234 -2.59 7.31 3.12
CA VAL A 234 -2.92 8.73 3.35
C VAL A 234 -3.87 9.20 2.27
N ASP A 235 -5.10 9.57 2.63
CA ASP A 235 -6.05 10.18 1.71
C ASP A 235 -5.57 11.59 1.31
N GLY A 236 -5.26 11.78 0.04
CA GLY A 236 -4.86 13.06 -0.53
C GLY A 236 -5.97 13.80 -1.27
N GLY A 237 -7.20 13.29 -1.28
CA GLY A 237 -8.35 13.98 -1.87
C GLY A 237 -8.46 13.80 -3.40
N GLU A 238 -8.80 14.88 -4.09
CA GLU A 238 -9.15 14.91 -5.52
C GLU A 238 -7.96 14.55 -6.43
N LEU A 239 -8.23 14.00 -7.62
CA LEU A 239 -7.22 13.42 -8.51
C LEU A 239 -6.10 14.42 -8.88
N GLY A 240 -6.44 15.70 -9.04
CA GLY A 240 -5.48 16.76 -9.33
C GLY A 240 -4.43 17.00 -8.24
N HIS A 241 -4.67 16.55 -7.00
CA HIS A 241 -3.65 16.57 -5.95
C HIS A 241 -2.53 15.53 -6.18
N GLY A 242 -2.70 14.64 -7.16
CA GLY A 242 -1.72 13.62 -7.52
C GLY A 242 -0.41 14.21 -8.04
N LEU A 243 -0.36 15.50 -8.41
CA LEU A 243 0.84 16.19 -8.87
C LEU A 243 2.00 16.05 -7.87
N ALA A 244 1.73 16.16 -6.57
CA ALA A 244 2.75 16.03 -5.53
C ALA A 244 3.50 14.68 -5.57
N LEU A 245 2.87 13.66 -6.15
CA LEU A 245 3.38 12.30 -6.26
C LEU A 245 4.15 12.05 -7.55
N GLU A 246 4.16 12.97 -8.51
CA GLU A 246 4.79 12.78 -9.82
C GLU A 246 6.30 13.06 -9.79
N PRO A 247 7.10 12.53 -10.74
CA PRO A 247 8.52 12.82 -10.83
C PRO A 247 8.81 14.32 -10.79
N GLY A 248 9.80 14.72 -9.98
CA GLY A 248 10.15 16.13 -9.78
C GLY A 248 9.35 16.86 -8.69
N HIS A 249 8.33 16.23 -8.11
CA HIS A 249 7.49 16.83 -7.08
C HIS A 249 7.80 16.32 -5.65
N PRO A 250 7.34 17.02 -4.60
CA PRO A 250 7.89 16.88 -3.25
C PRO A 250 7.75 15.52 -2.57
N ALA A 251 6.85 14.63 -3.00
CA ALA A 251 6.67 13.31 -2.38
C ALA A 251 7.37 12.17 -3.15
N PHE A 252 7.81 12.42 -4.39
CA PHE A 252 8.35 11.37 -5.26
C PHE A 252 9.69 10.82 -4.75
N GLY A 253 9.75 9.50 -4.53
CA GLY A 253 10.97 8.78 -4.17
C GLY A 253 11.46 9.05 -2.75
N ARG A 254 10.59 9.52 -1.85
CA ARG A 254 10.94 9.83 -0.46
C ARG A 254 10.36 8.83 0.52
N GLU A 255 11.12 8.56 1.57
CA GLU A 255 10.66 7.85 2.75
C GLU A 255 9.90 8.83 3.64
N LEU A 256 8.57 8.68 3.73
CA LEU A 256 7.69 9.60 4.45
C LEU A 256 6.83 8.83 5.43
N SER A 257 6.69 9.36 6.64
CA SER A 257 5.61 8.98 7.55
C SER A 257 4.26 9.52 7.07
N ALA A 258 3.16 8.99 7.62
CA ALA A 258 1.81 9.44 7.27
C ALA A 258 1.61 10.95 7.51
N ALA A 259 2.15 11.48 8.60
CA ALA A 259 2.07 12.90 8.93
C ALA A 259 2.85 13.78 7.93
N GLU A 260 4.04 13.36 7.52
CA GLU A 260 4.85 14.10 6.53
C GLU A 260 4.19 14.08 5.15
N LEU A 261 3.68 12.92 4.72
CA LEU A 261 2.99 12.80 3.44
C LEU A 261 1.70 13.62 3.40
N ALA A 262 0.90 13.59 4.48
CA ALA A 262 -0.31 14.40 4.58
C ALA A 262 -0.04 15.91 4.45
N ALA A 263 1.09 16.39 4.97
CA ALA A 263 1.47 17.80 4.85
C ALA A 263 1.78 18.20 3.38
N LEU A 264 2.34 17.27 2.59
CA LEU A 264 2.70 17.50 1.19
C LEU A 264 1.49 17.44 0.24
N LEU A 265 0.42 16.76 0.64
CA LEU A 265 -0.82 16.60 -0.16
C LEU A 265 -1.83 17.74 0.03
N THR A 266 -1.44 18.80 0.75
CA THR A 266 -2.32 19.95 0.94
C THR A 266 -2.33 20.86 -0.29
N PRO A 267 -3.47 21.44 -0.69
CA PRO A 267 -3.56 22.32 -1.85
C PRO A 267 -2.56 23.50 -1.83
N ALA A 268 -2.16 23.97 -0.65
CA ALA A 268 -1.19 25.05 -0.48
C ALA A 268 0.25 24.63 -0.86
N ALA A 269 0.60 23.35 -0.72
CA ALA A 269 1.93 22.83 -1.06
C ALA A 269 2.16 22.74 -2.58
N HIS A 270 1.09 22.58 -3.38
CA HIS A 270 1.19 22.48 -4.84
C HIS A 270 1.54 23.80 -5.54
N LEU A 271 1.32 24.94 -4.88
CA LEU A 271 1.63 26.28 -5.42
C LEU A 271 3.04 26.77 -5.10
N ALA A 272 3.78 26.04 -4.26
CA ALA A 272 5.10 26.44 -3.76
C ALA A 272 6.26 25.62 -4.36
N ALA A 273 5.97 24.62 -5.19
CA ALA A 273 6.92 23.81 -5.94
C ALA A 273 7.02 24.32 -7.38
#